data_AF-A0A838YDB6-F1
#
_entry.id   AF-A0A838YDB6-F1
#
_cell.length_a   1.000
_cell.length_b   1.000
_cell.length_c   1.000
_cell.angle_alpha   90.00
_cell.angle_beta   90.00
_cell.angle_gamma   90.00
#
_symmetry.space_group_name_H-M   'P 1'
#
loop_
_entity.id
_entity.type
_entity.pdbx_description
1 polymer ?
#
loop_
_entity_poly.entity_id
_entity_poly.type
_entity_poly.pdbx_seq_one_letter_code
_entity_poly.pdbx_strand_id
1 'polypeptide(L)'
;MDDTVLTPAELQELSGYKKAYRIRSWLDSNCIKYICNGRGWPLVSKAVMRLALGETTMEAPPRVERSINLQNLNKAASSRR
;
A
#
# COMPACT_ATOMS: atom_id res chain seq x y z
N MET A 1 10.52 -20.03 -7.09
CA MET A 1 10.44 -18.59 -7.36
C MET A 1 9.63 -18.02 -6.21
N ASP A 2 10.20 -17.85 -5.02
CA ASP A 2 9.39 -17.75 -3.79
C ASP A 2 9.98 -16.74 -2.79
N ASP A 3 10.52 -15.62 -3.29
CA ASP A 3 11.14 -14.57 -2.48
C ASP A 3 10.24 -13.34 -2.27
N THR A 4 8.93 -13.47 -2.48
CA THR A 4 8.03 -12.30 -2.50
C THR A 4 7.38 -11.99 -1.15
N VAL A 5 7.36 -12.95 -0.22
CA VAL A 5 6.65 -12.82 1.06
C VAL A 5 7.64 -12.92 2.23
N LEU A 6 7.45 -12.07 3.25
CA LEU A 6 8.21 -12.10 4.49
C LEU A 6 7.83 -13.33 5.31
N THR A 7 8.84 -14.06 5.74
CA THR A 7 8.71 -15.16 6.67
C THR A 7 8.34 -14.66 8.07
N PRO A 8 7.76 -15.52 8.93
CA PRO A 8 7.50 -15.18 10.33
C PRO A 8 8.75 -14.75 11.09
N ALA A 9 9.93 -15.24 10.72
CA ALA A 9 11.20 -14.86 11.33
C ALA A 9 11.60 -13.42 10.95
N GLU A 10 11.54 -13.07 9.67
CA GLU A 10 11.81 -11.71 9.20
C GLU A 10 10.84 -10.69 9.81
N LEU A 11 9.55 -11.06 9.93
CA LEU A 11 8.55 -10.18 10.59
C LEU A 11 8.84 -9.99 12.09
N GLN A 12 9.36 -11.00 12.78
CA GLN A 12 9.76 -10.87 14.17
C GLN A 12 10.98 -9.95 14.33
N GLU A 13 11.93 -10.04 13.41
CA GLU A 13 13.12 -9.20 13.41
C GLU A 13 12.78 -7.73 13.13
N LEU A 14 11.92 -7.47 12.13
CA LEU A 14 11.49 -6.11 11.75
C LEU A 14 10.61 -5.45 12.81
N SER A 15 9.68 -6.20 13.39
CA SER A 15 8.73 -5.65 14.37
C SER A 15 9.26 -5.67 15.80
N GLY A 16 10.29 -6.46 16.09
CA GLY A 16 10.80 -6.73 17.44
C GLY A 16 9.87 -7.59 18.31
N TYR A 17 8.74 -8.05 17.78
CA TYR A 17 7.74 -8.79 18.53
C TYR A 17 7.70 -10.27 18.16
N LYS A 18 7.69 -11.16 19.17
CA LYS A 18 7.63 -12.62 18.99
C LYS A 18 6.21 -13.17 18.77
N LYS A 19 5.17 -12.40 19.12
CA LYS A 19 3.77 -12.87 19.13
C LYS A 19 3.01 -12.33 17.92
N ALA A 20 2.36 -13.21 17.16
CA ALA A 20 1.62 -12.86 15.95
C ALA A 20 0.58 -11.74 16.13
N TYR A 21 -0.13 -11.67 17.26
CA TYR A 21 -1.09 -10.58 17.52
C TYR A 21 -0.41 -9.21 17.72
N ARG A 22 0.79 -9.19 18.32
CA ARG A 22 1.58 -7.94 18.48
C ARG A 22 2.11 -7.48 17.13
N ILE A 23 2.59 -8.42 16.31
CA ILE A 23 3.03 -8.15 14.94
C ILE A 23 1.86 -7.56 14.12
N ARG A 24 0.66 -8.15 14.20
CA ARG A 24 -0.54 -7.60 13.55
C ARG A 24 -0.86 -6.18 14.01
N SER A 25 -0.92 -5.95 15.32
CA SER A 25 -1.16 -4.61 15.87
C SER A 25 -0.10 -3.61 15.42
N TRP A 26 1.16 -4.03 15.31
CA TRP A 26 2.24 -3.21 14.81
C TRP A 26 2.09 -2.90 13.31
N LEU A 27 1.71 -3.89 12.50
CA LEU A 27 1.40 -3.68 11.07
C LEU A 27 0.23 -2.71 10.90
N ASP A 28 -0.83 -2.86 11.69
CA ASP A 28 -1.98 -1.93 11.71
C ASP A 28 -1.55 -0.50 12.12
N SER A 29 -0.74 -0.35 13.16
CA SER A 29 -0.21 0.97 13.58
C SER A 29 0.64 1.66 12.52
N ASN A 30 1.29 0.89 11.64
CA ASN A 30 2.09 1.40 10.52
C ASN A 30 1.31 1.43 9.19
N CYS A 31 -0.01 1.18 9.21
CA CYS A 31 -0.86 1.12 8.03
C CYS A 31 -0.39 0.13 6.94
N ILE A 32 0.29 -0.95 7.35
CA ILE A 32 0.86 -1.96 6.46
C ILE A 32 -0.19 -3.04 6.19
N LYS A 33 -0.54 -3.24 4.92
CA LYS A 33 -1.50 -4.28 4.53
C LYS A 33 -0.87 -5.68 4.68
N TYR A 34 -1.62 -6.59 5.29
CA TYR A 34 -1.22 -7.98 5.48
C TYR A 34 -2.40 -8.93 5.28
N ILE A 35 -2.09 -10.20 5.04
CA ILE A 35 -3.06 -11.30 4.98
C ILE A 35 -2.74 -12.26 6.13
N CYS A 36 -3.74 -12.90 6.73
CA CYS A 36 -3.46 -13.95 7.71
C CYS A 36 -3.41 -15.33 7.05
N ASN A 37 -2.45 -16.16 7.42
CA ASN A 37 -2.48 -17.58 7.06
C ASN A 37 -3.49 -18.36 7.93
N GLY A 38 -3.75 -19.63 7.60
CA GLY A 38 -4.64 -20.50 8.39
C GLY A 38 -4.21 -20.75 9.83
N ARG A 39 -2.99 -20.36 10.22
CA ARG A 39 -2.47 -20.41 11.60
C ARG A 39 -2.55 -19.07 12.34
N GLY A 40 -3.16 -18.05 11.73
CA GLY A 40 -3.30 -16.71 12.31
C GLY A 40 -2.03 -15.86 12.31
N TRP A 41 -1.02 -16.24 11.53
CA TRP A 41 0.20 -15.44 11.34
C TRP A 41 0.01 -14.45 10.18
N PRO A 42 0.43 -13.18 10.35
CA PRO A 42 0.43 -12.22 9.27
C PRO A 42 1.47 -12.60 8.20
N LEU A 43 1.07 -12.52 6.94
CA LEU A 43 1.87 -12.64 5.74
C LEU A 43 1.90 -11.27 5.06
N VAL A 44 3.10 -10.78 4.81
CA VAL A 44 3.34 -9.45 4.22
C VAL A 44 4.25 -9.61 3.02
N SER A 45 3.90 -9.00 1.89
CA SER A 45 4.81 -8.97 0.73
C SER A 45 6.01 -8.07 1.02
N LYS A 46 7.22 -8.49 0.64
CA LYS A 46 8.44 -7.69 0.77
C LYS A 46 8.28 -6.32 0.09
N ALA A 47 7.60 -6.26 -1.06
CA ALA A 47 7.34 -5.01 -1.78
C ALA A 47 6.48 -4.02 -0.97
N VAL A 48 5.41 -4.51 -0.33
CA VAL A 48 4.53 -3.69 0.53
C VAL A 48 5.29 -3.19 1.75
N MET A 49 6.13 -4.05 2.34
CA MET A 49 6.95 -3.68 3.49
C MET A 49 7.96 -2.58 3.15
N ARG A 50 8.66 -2.70 2.01
CA ARG A 50 9.61 -1.67 1.54
C ARG A 50 8.93 -0.33 1.28
N LEU A 51 7.76 -0.36 0.65
CA LEU A 51 6.95 0.85 0.41
C LEU A 51 6.57 1.52 1.73
N ALA A 52 6.16 0.74 2.74
CA ALA A 52 5.77 1.27 4.05
C ALA A 52 6.96 1.82 4.86
N LEU A 53 8.14 1.22 4.74
CA LEU A 53 9.37 1.69 5.38
C LEU A 53 9.95 2.96 4.74
N GLY A 54 9.32 3.47 3.68
CA GLY A 54 9.77 4.67 3.00
C GLY A 54 11.01 4.46 2.14
N GLU A 55 11.35 3.21 1.78
CA GLU A 55 12.20 2.93 0.63
C GLU A 55 11.43 3.34 -0.62
N THR A 56 11.43 4.65 -0.87
CA THR A 56 10.90 5.29 -2.05
C THR A 56 11.62 4.69 -3.24
N THR A 57 11.02 3.68 -3.86
CA THR A 57 11.21 3.53 -5.30
C THR A 57 10.61 4.81 -5.86
N MET A 58 11.43 5.66 -6.45
CA MET A 58 11.01 6.91 -7.09
C MET A 58 10.15 6.59 -8.32
N GLU A 59 8.99 5.97 -8.15
CA GLU A 59 7.91 6.10 -9.11
C GLU A 59 6.98 7.16 -8.56
N ALA A 60 7.15 8.36 -9.11
CA ALA A 60 6.16 9.42 -8.98
C ALA A 60 4.78 8.82 -9.23
N PRO A 61 3.74 9.21 -8.46
CA PRO A 61 2.37 8.80 -8.79
C PRO A 61 2.13 9.16 -10.26
N PRO A 62 1.49 8.29 -11.08
CA PRO A 62 1.10 8.70 -12.41
C PRO A 62 0.25 9.95 -12.22
N ARG A 63 0.78 11.08 -12.66
CA ARG A 63 0.05 12.34 -12.68
C ARG A 63 -1.11 12.08 -13.63
N VAL A 64 -2.26 11.73 -13.07
CA VAL A 64 -3.51 11.66 -13.82
C VAL A 64 -3.78 13.10 -14.17
N GLU A 65 -3.23 13.54 -15.31
CA GLU A 65 -3.53 14.81 -15.90
C GLU A 65 -4.98 14.69 -16.36
N ARG A 66 -5.91 14.99 -15.45
CA ARG A 66 -7.31 15.16 -15.76
C ARG A 66 -7.39 16.42 -16.62
N SER A 67 -7.10 16.28 -17.91
CA SER A 67 -7.32 17.33 -18.89
C SER A 67 -8.82 17.61 -18.89
N ILE A 68 -9.22 18.71 -18.26
CA ILE A 68 -10.57 19.23 -18.39
C ILE A 68 -10.77 19.56 -19.87
N ASN A 69 -11.70 18.84 -20.51
CA ASN A 69 -12.03 19.05 -21.91
C ASN A 69 -12.80 20.37 -22.04
N LEU A 70 -12.04 21.48 -22.19
CA LEU A 70 -12.53 22.86 -22.25
C LEU A 70 -13.63 23.06 -23.32
N GLN A 71 -13.66 22.21 -24.34
CA GLN A 71 -14.66 22.26 -25.41
C GLN A 71 -16.08 21.94 -24.90
N ASN A 72 -16.21 21.07 -23.90
CA ASN A 72 -17.51 20.74 -23.29
C ASN A 72 -17.97 21.80 -22.29
N LEU A 73 -17.06 22.58 -21.70
CA LEU A 73 -17.41 23.67 -20.79
C LEU A 73 -18.08 24.84 -21.53
N ASN A 74 -17.59 25.18 -22.73
CA ASN A 74 -18.14 26.28 -23.53
C ASN A 74 -19.53 25.99 -24.13
N LYS A 75 -19.84 24.73 -24.45
CA LYS A 75 -21.17 24.33 -24.93
C LYS A 75 -22.25 24.50 -23.84
N ALA A 76 -21.93 24.21 -22.58
CA ALA A 76 -22.87 24.38 -21.47
C ALA A 76 -23.19 25.86 -21.18
N ALA A 77 -22.25 26.78 -21.45
CA ALA A 77 -22.46 28.21 -21.27
C ALA A 77 -23.31 28.85 -22.38
N SER A 78 -23.33 28.28 -23.60
CA SER A 78 -24.09 28.82 -24.73
C SER A 78 -25.55 28.34 -24.80
N SER A 79 -25.99 27.45 -23.91
CA SER A 79 -27.36 26.89 -23.92
C SER A 79 -28.37 27.67 -23.05
N ARG A 80 -28.03 28.89 -22.60
CA ARG A 80 -28.96 29.84 -21.97
C ARG A 80 -29.06 31.12 -22.80
N ARG A 81 -29.78 31.07 -23.91
CA ARG A 81 -30.38 32.24 -24.56
C ARG A 81 -31.77 31.86 -25.05
#